data_AF-A0A9D2EUP1-F1
#
_entry.id   AF-A0A9D2EUP1-F1
#
_cell.length_a   1.000
_cell.length_b   1.000
_cell.length_c   1.000
_cell.angle_alpha   90.00
_cell.angle_beta   90.00
_cell.angle_gamma   90.00
#
_symmetry.space_group_name_H-M   'P 1'
#
loop_
_entity.id
_entity.type
_entity.pdbx_description
1 polymer ?
#
loop_
_entity_poly.entity_id
_entity_poly.type
_entity_poly.pdbx_seq_one_letter_code
_entity_poly.pdbx_strand_id
1 'polypeptide(L)' 'MEIDDEITEEMFSGFCKTFNETRTVICEFEKTDGGLRLSHADCAYERCSHRETCLVMQPVRDMERASEGKT' A
#
# COMPACT_ATOMS: atom_id res chain seq x y z
N MET A 1 -21.15 8.32 16.88
CA MET A 1 -19.74 7.95 17.05
C MET A 1 -19.51 6.87 16.02
N GLU A 2 -19.44 7.31 14.77
CA GLU A 2 -18.24 7.51 13.95
C GLU A 2 -18.33 6.41 12.90
N ILE A 3 -18.39 6.81 11.63
CA ILE A 3 -18.49 5.89 10.51
C ILE A 3 -17.13 5.18 10.50
N ASP A 4 -17.11 3.88 10.81
CA ASP A 4 -15.99 3.02 10.45
C ASP A 4 -15.89 3.08 8.92
N ASP A 5 -15.11 4.03 8.39
CA ASP A 5 -14.51 3.86 7.06
C ASP A 5 -13.84 2.48 7.10
N GLU A 6 -14.27 1.55 6.23
CA GLU A 6 -13.81 0.17 6.25
C GLU A 6 -12.33 0.16 5.79
N ILE A 7 -11.42 0.33 6.76
CA ILE A 7 -9.97 0.29 6.56
C ILE A 7 -9.54 -1.17 6.60
N THR A 8 -8.81 -1.59 5.57
CA THR A 8 -8.17 -2.91 5.49
C THR A 8 -6.67 -2.75 5.67
N GLU A 9 -6.08 -3.48 6.61
CA GLU A 9 -4.63 -3.50 6.83
C GLU A 9 -4.02 -4.77 6.24
N GLU A 10 -2.98 -4.63 5.41
CA GLU A 10 -2.27 -5.75 4.79
C GLU A 10 -0.76 -5.58 4.89
N MET A 11 -0.05 -6.71 5.08
CA MET A 11 1.41 -6.73 5.21
C MET A 11 2.10 -7.04 3.89
N PHE A 12 2.99 -6.17 3.45
CA PHE A 12 3.76 -6.34 2.23
C PHE A 12 5.25 -6.48 2.55
N SER A 13 5.86 -7.54 2.02
CA SER A 13 7.29 -7.80 2.19
C SER A 13 8.01 -7.69 0.86
N GLY A 14 9.12 -6.97 0.85
CA GLY A 14 9.93 -6.82 -0.36
C GLY A 14 11.30 -6.22 -0.09
N PHE A 15 12.12 -6.13 -1.13
CA PHE A 15 13.44 -5.52 -1.02
C PHE A 15 13.36 -3.98 -1.05
N CYS A 16 13.83 -3.36 0.02
CA CYS A 16 13.88 -1.90 0.14
C CYS A 16 15.28 -1.38 -0.22
N LYS A 17 15.37 -0.64 -1.33
CA LYS A 17 16.64 -0.06 -1.80
C LYS A 17 17.25 0.95 -0.82
N THR A 18 16.40 1.70 -0.09
CA THR A 18 16.85 2.71 0.88
C THR A 18 17.64 2.09 2.03
N PHE A 19 17.18 0.95 2.54
CA PHE A 19 17.82 0.24 3.65
C PHE A 19 18.72 -0.91 3.17
N ASN A 20 18.71 -1.20 1.86
CA ASN A 20 19.44 -2.30 1.24
C ASN A 20 19.16 -3.67 1.91
N GLU A 21 17.92 -3.88 2.33
CA GLU A 21 17.48 -5.09 3.03
C GLU A 21 16.03 -5.44 2.67
N THR A 22 15.61 -6.66 2.98
CA THR A 22 14.20 -7.06 2.88
C THR A 22 13.43 -6.51 4.07
N ARG A 23 12.36 -5.75 3.80
CA ARG A 23 11.50 -5.18 4.83
C ARG A 23 10.05 -5.58 4.62
N THR A 24 9.35 -5.76 5.73
CA THR A 24 7.89 -5.88 5.78
C THR A 24 7.32 -4.53 6.20
N VAL A 25 6.32 -4.05 5.47
CA VAL A 25 5.59 -2.81 5.76
C VAL A 25 4.11 -3.13 5.87
N ILE A 26 3.43 -2.49 6.80
CA ILE A 26 1.97 -2.56 6.93
C ILE A 26 1.39 -1.43 6.09
N CYS A 27 0.40 -1.74 5.27
CA CYS A 27 -0.31 -0.77 4.44
C CYS A 27 -1.79 -0.80 4.79
N GLU A 28 -2.35 0.38 5.01
CA GLU A 28 -3.76 0.59 5.29
C GLU A 28 -4.45 1.08 4.02
N PHE A 29 -5.55 0.45 3.66
CA PHE A 29 -6.36 0.80 2.50
C PHE A 29 -7.75 1.23 2.94
N GLU A 30 -8.19 2.37 2.43
CA GLU A 30 -9.58 2.80 2.50
C GLU A 30 -10.38 2.11 1.39
N LYS A 31 -11.46 1.43 1.77
CA LYS A 31 -12.37 0.84 0.80
C LYS A 31 -13.35 1.89 0.29
N THR A 32 -13.27 2.18 -1.00
CA THR A 32 -14.14 3.11 -1.70
C THR A 32 -15.07 2.36 -2.65
N ASP A 33 -16.12 3.04 -3.14
CA ASP A 33 -17.06 2.49 -4.12
C ASP A 33 -16.35 2.03 -5.41
N GLY A 34 -15.20 2.63 -5.72
CA GLY A 34 -14.36 2.31 -6.87
C GLY A 34 -13.21 1.34 -6.60
N GLY A 35 -13.10 0.75 -5.40
CA GLY A 35 -12.02 -0.16 -5.04
C GLY A 35 -11.25 0.24 -3.77
N LEU A 36 -10.14 -0.45 -3.52
CA LEU A 36 -9.20 -0.18 -2.42
C LEU A 36 -8.25 0.93 -2.83
N ARG A 37 -8.10 1.93 -1.95
CA ARG A 37 -7.15 3.03 -2.10
C ARG A 37 -6.19 3.02 -0.93
N LEU A 38 -4.89 3.03 -1.19
CA LEU A 38 -3.87 3.15 -0.16
C LEU A 38 -4.03 4.49 0.58
N SER A 39 -4.24 4.41 1.89
CA SER A 39 -4.36 5.57 2.78
C SER A 39 -3.08 5.80 3.57
N HIS A 40 -2.49 4.73 4.10
CA HIS A 40 -1.29 4.80 4.92
C HIS A 40 -0.33 3.64 4.63
N ALA A 41 0.96 3.88 4.85
CA ALA A 41 1.98 2.84 4.83
C ALA A 41 2.98 3.08 5.96
N ASP A 42 3.34 2.03 6.70
CA ASP A 42 4.33 2.03 7.78
C ASP A 42 5.78 2.09 7.24
N CYS A 43 5.98 2.92 6.22
CA CYS A 43 7.28 3.34 5.74
C CYS A 43 7.16 4.73 5.10
N ALA A 44 8.28 5.42 4.92
CA ALA A 44 8.31 6.74 4.29
C ALA A 44 8.09 6.68 2.75
N TYR A 45 7.18 5.82 2.27
CA TYR A 45 6.95 5.57 0.85
C TYR A 45 6.64 6.84 0.06
N GLU A 46 5.76 7.68 0.57
CA GLU A 46 5.35 8.94 -0.08
C GLU A 46 6.54 9.86 -0.38
N ARG A 47 7.59 9.80 0.46
CA ARG A 47 8.80 10.62 0.38
C ARG A 47 10.04 9.83 -0.07
N CYS A 48 9.87 8.58 -0.49
CA CYS A 48 10.98 7.71 -0.83
C CYS A 48 11.55 8.05 -2.21
N SER A 49 12.86 8.29 -2.32
CA SER A 49 13.54 8.52 -3.61
C SER A 49 13.44 7.35 -4.58
N HIS A 50 13.12 6.14 -4.07
CA HIS A 50 12.96 4.93 -4.87
C HIS A 50 11.48 4.56 -5.12
N ARG A 51 10.53 5.47 -4.85
CA ARG A 51 9.08 5.21 -4.93
C ARG A 51 8.64 4.54 -6.24
N GLU A 52 9.20 4.98 -7.37
CA GLU A 52 8.85 4.49 -8.71
C GLU A 52 9.31 3.05 -8.97
N THR A 53 10.34 2.59 -8.27
CA THR A 53 10.93 1.24 -8.45
C THR A 53 10.97 0.47 -7.13
N CYS A 54 10.07 0.81 -6.20
CA CYS A 54 10.00 0.21 -4.88
C CYS A 54 9.35 -1.18 -4.97
N LEU A 55 10.14 -2.22 -4.75
CA LEU A 55 9.66 -3.61 -4.83
C LEU A 55 8.72 -3.97 -3.67
N VAL A 56 8.84 -3.29 -2.53
CA VAL A 56 7.91 -3.46 -1.40
C VAL A 56 6.50 -2.99 -1.76
N MET A 57 6.38 -1.88 -2.49
CA MET A 57 5.10 -1.21 -2.79
C MET A 57 4.58 -1.55 -4.19
N GLN A 58 5.31 -2.35 -4.95
CA GLN A 58 4.83 -2.92 -6.21
C GLN A 58 3.55 -3.76 -6.00
N PRO A 59 3.51 -4.77 -5.11
CA PRO A 59 2.28 -5.55 -4.87
C PRO A 59 1.12 -4.71 -4.32
N VAL A 60 1.40 -3.64 -3.58
CA VAL A 60 0.38 -2.68 -3.11
C VAL A 60 -0.35 -2.02 -4.28
N ARG A 61 0.39 -1.52 -5.27
CA ARG A 61 -0.18 -0.90 -6.47
C ARG A 61 -0.94 -1.90 -7.33
N ASP A 62 -0.46 -3.13 -7.39
CA ASP A 62 -1.14 -4.21 -8.11
C ASP A 62 -2.48 -4.55 -7.43
N MET A 63 -2.54 -4.52 -6.10
CA MET A 63 -3.77 -4.70 -5.32
C MET A 63 -4.77 -3.57 -5.56
N GLU A 64 -4.35 -2.30 -5.49
CA GLU A 64 -5.22 -1.14 -5.81
C GLU A 64 -5.82 -1.32 -7.21
N ARG A 65 -4.98 -1.57 -8.22
CA ARG A 65 -5.42 -1.77 -9.61
C ARG A 65 -6.36 -2.97 -9.79
N ALA A 66 -6.10 -4.07 -9.10
CA ALA A 66 -6.95 -5.26 -9.17
C ALA A 66 -8.33 -5.01 -8.55
N SER A 67 -8.44 -4.09 -7.59
CA SER A 67 -9.69 -3.71 -6.96
C SER A 67 -10.54 -2.75 -7.81
N GLU A 68 -9.90 -1.88 -8.61
CA GLU A 68 -10.56 -0.87 -9.47
C GLU A 68 -11.30 -1.44 -10.69
N GLY A 69 -11.14 -2.74 -10.99
CA GLY A 69 -11.67 -3.39 -12.20
C GLY A 69 -12.90 -4.27 -12.01
N LYS A 70 -13.53 -4.26 -10.82
CA LYS A 70 -14.62 -5.17 -10.46
C LYS A 70 -15.99 -4.47 -10.56
N THR A 71 -16.35 -4.02 -11.76
CA THR A 71 -17.74 -3.62 -12.11
C THR A 71 -18.47 -4.71 -12.86
#